data_AF-A0A6P0S448-F1
#
_entry.id   AF-A0A6P0S448-F1
#
_cell.length_a   1.000
_cell.length_b   1.000
_cell.length_c   1.000
_cell.angle_alpha   90.00
_cell.angle_beta   90.00
_cell.angle_gamma   90.00
#
_symmetry.space_group_name_H-M   'P 1'
#
loop_
_entity.id
_entity.type
_entity.pdbx_description
1 polymer ?
#
loop_
_entity_poly.entity_id
_entity_poly.type
_entity_poly.pdbx_seq_one_letter_code
_entity_poly.pdbx_strand_id
1 'polypeptide(L)' 'MKATHNTVLITGGTSGIGFALAQRFLREGNTVIVTGTN' A
#
# COMPACT_ATOMS: atom_id res chain seq x y z
N MET A 1 -11.55 -2.62 -13.02
CA MET A 1 -11.40 -3.30 -11.71
C MET A 1 -11.63 -2.28 -10.59
N LYS A 2 -12.08 -2.72 -9.41
CA LYS A 2 -12.33 -1.85 -8.25
C LYS A 2 -11.07 -1.77 -7.37
N ALA A 3 -10.67 -0.58 -6.94
CA ALA A 3 -9.44 -0.34 -6.17
C ALA A 3 -9.63 -0.25 -4.63
N THR A 4 -10.82 -0.60 -4.13
CA THR A 4 -11.19 -0.48 -2.71
C THR A 4 -11.54 -1.85 -2.13
N HIS A 5 -11.37 -2.04 -0.82
CA HIS A 5 -11.73 -3.26 -0.09
C HIS A 5 -10.97 -4.52 -0.57
N ASN A 6 -9.76 -4.33 -1.06
CA ASN A 6 -8.85 -5.40 -1.45
C ASN A 6 -7.75 -5.59 -0.41
N THR A 7 -7.02 -6.70 -0.53
CA THR A 7 -5.70 -6.87 0.08
C THR A 7 -4.63 -6.51 -0.94
N VAL A 8 -3.75 -5.57 -0.61
CA VAL A 8 -2.73 -5.02 -1.52
C VAL A 8 -1.34 -5.26 -0.94
N LEU A 9 -0.46 -5.92 -1.69
CA LEU A 9 0.96 -6.05 -1.37
C LEU A 9 1.75 -4.95 -2.08
N ILE A 10 2.51 -4.16 -1.31
CA ILE A 10 3.38 -3.11 -1.83
C ILE A 10 4.82 -3.41 -1.44
N THR A 11 5.67 -3.62 -2.45
CA THR A 11 7.13 -3.72 -2.30
C THR A 11 7.78 -2.34 -2.35
N GLY A 12 8.96 -2.18 -1.73
CA GLY A 12 9.61 -0.88 -1.62
C GLY A 12 8.76 0.16 -0.87
N GLY A 13 7.83 -0.27 -0.02
CA GLY A 13 6.84 0.61 0.61
C GLY A 13 7.32 1.27 1.91
N THR A 14 8.59 1.11 2.28
CA THR A 14 9.17 1.65 3.52
C THR A 14 9.40 3.17 3.46
N SER A 15 9.48 3.76 2.26
CA SER A 15 9.63 5.21 2.08
C SER A 15 9.12 5.68 0.71
N GLY A 16 9.24 6.99 0.45
CA GLY A 16 8.98 7.60 -0.85
C GLY A 16 7.60 7.28 -1.44
N ILE A 17 7.59 6.95 -2.74
CA ILE A 17 6.36 6.69 -3.49
C ILE A 17 5.62 5.45 -2.97
N GLY A 18 6.34 4.39 -2.63
CA GLY A 18 5.74 3.16 -2.11
C GLY A 18 4.98 3.41 -0.80
N PHE A 19 5.55 4.22 0.10
CA PHE A 19 4.89 4.59 1.35
C PHE A 19 3.67 5.49 1.13
N ALA A 20 3.78 6.49 0.24
CA ALA A 20 2.65 7.35 -0.10
C ALA A 20 1.48 6.56 -0.73
N LEU A 21 1.81 5.57 -1.57
CA LEU A 21 0.85 4.67 -2.19
C LEU A 21 0.16 3.77 -1.16
N ALA A 22 0.92 3.21 -0.20
CA ALA A 22 0.38 2.42 0.89
C ALA A 22 -0.65 3.21 1.71
N GLN A 23 -0.32 4.46 2.07
CA GLN A 23 -1.25 5.33 2.78
C GLN A 23 -2.51 5.64 1.96
N ARG A 24 -2.39 5.83 0.64
CA ARG A 24 -3.53 6.07 -0.23
C ARG A 24 -4.49 4.88 -0.23
N PHE A 25 -3.98 3.68 -0.43
CA PHE A 25 -4.80 2.47 -0.45
C PHE A 25 -5.43 2.17 0.91
N LEU A 26 -4.71 2.43 2.02
CA LEU A 26 -5.26 2.29 3.36
C LEU A 26 -6.48 3.21 3.57
N ARG A 27 -6.40 4.49 3.13
CA ARG A 27 -7.52 5.43 3.21
C ARG A 27 -8.72 5.03 2.35
N GLU A 28 -8.49 4.27 1.29
CA GLU A 28 -9.54 3.73 0.41
C GLU A 28 -10.16 2.42 0.95
N GLY A 29 -9.86 2.05 2.20
CA GLY A 29 -10.44 0.89 2.87
C GLY A 29 -9.82 -0.44 2.45
N ASN A 30 -8.59 -0.43 1.95
CA ASN A 30 -7.86 -1.65 1.65
C ASN A 30 -7.03 -2.12 2.85
N THR A 31 -6.83 -3.43 2.94
CA THR A 31 -5.80 -4.02 3.80
C THR A 31 -4.47 -3.95 3.04
N VAL A 32 -3.48 -3.26 3.59
CA VAL A 32 -2.20 -3.03 2.90
C VAL A 32 -1.06 -3.76 3.63
N ILE A 33 -0.33 -4.59 2.90
CA ILE A 33 0.87 -5.29 3.37
C ILE A 33 2.08 -4.61 2.71
N VAL A 34 3.03 -4.16 3.51
CA VAL A 34 4.23 -3.46 3.03
C VAL A 34 5.47 -4.30 3.27
N THR A 35 6.36 -4.34 2.29
CA THR A 35 7.71 -4.93 2.41
C THR A 35 8.76 -4.03 1.76
N GLY A 36 10.00 -4.09 2.23
CA GLY A 36 11.15 -3.33 1.73
C GLY A 36 12.42 -3.69 2.50
N THR A 37 13.54 -3.09 2.10
CA THR A 37 14.83 -3.21 2.79
C THR A 37 15.08 -1.94 3.60
N ASN A 38 15.69 -2.09 4.79
CA ASN A 38 16.19 -0.96 5.60
C ASN A 38 17.59 -0.57 5.16
#